data_AF-A0A530QGV0-F1
#
_entry.id   AF-A0A530QGV0-F1
#
_cell.length_a   1.000
_cell.length_b   1.000
_cell.length_c   1.000
_cell.angle_alpha   90.00
_cell.angle_beta   90.00
_cell.angle_gamma   90.00
#
_symmetry.space_group_name_H-M   'P 1'
#
loop_
_entity.id
_entity.type
_entity.pdbx_description
1 polymer ?
#
loop_
_entity_poly.entity_id
_entity_poly.type
_entity_poly.pdbx_seq_one_letter_code
_entity_poly.pdbx_strand_id
1 'polypeptide(L)'
;VVSTVNGDANVPFYKELGNQGIKAEDIPVMAFSVGEEELAGLDTAPLVGPLAAWNYFQSIDTPENAKFIADWHKFIKNDKRTT
;
A
#
# COMPACT_ATOMS: atom_id res chain seq x y z
N VAL A 1 -7.24 -4.24 -14.55
CA VAL A 1 -6.48 -3.05 -15.00
C VAL A 1 -5.09 -3.11 -14.40
N VAL A 2 -4.04 -2.90 -15.20
CA VAL A 2 -2.67 -2.72 -14.69
C VAL A 2 -2.41 -1.21 -14.62
N SER A 3 -2.24 -0.67 -13.41
CA SER A 3 -2.01 0.76 -13.20
C SER A 3 -0.52 1.06 -13.09
N THR A 4 -0.06 2.03 -13.88
CA THR A 4 1.28 2.64 -13.79
C THR A 4 1.20 4.09 -13.30
N VAL A 5 0.07 4.48 -12.69
CA VAL A 5 -0.09 5.80 -12.06
C VAL A 5 0.84 5.86 -10.86
N ASN A 6 1.56 6.97 -10.69
CA ASN A 6 2.59 7.11 -9.66
C ASN A 6 2.29 8.27 -8.70
N GLY A 7 2.82 8.17 -7.49
CA GLY A 7 2.77 9.22 -6.47
C GLY A 7 1.36 9.60 -6.05
N ASP A 8 1.17 10.87 -5.70
CA ASP A 8 -0.06 11.43 -5.12
C ASP A 8 -1.31 11.21 -5.99
N ALA A 9 -1.15 10.94 -7.29
CA ALA A 9 -2.24 10.67 -8.21
C ALA A 9 -2.92 9.31 -7.99
N ASN A 10 -2.30 8.38 -7.25
CA ASN A 10 -2.91 7.09 -6.93
C ASN A 10 -4.21 7.25 -6.11
N VAL A 11 -4.22 8.16 -5.14
CA VAL A 11 -5.36 8.39 -4.25
C VAL A 11 -6.62 8.84 -4.97
N PRO A 12 -6.61 9.94 -5.76
CA PRO A 12 -7.79 10.37 -6.48
C PRO A 12 -8.23 9.35 -7.53
N PHE A 13 -7.30 8.57 -8.11
CA PHE A 13 -7.64 7.50 -9.04
C PHE A 13 -8.48 6.40 -8.39
N TYR A 14 -8.03 5.83 -7.28
CA TYR A 14 -8.81 4.80 -6.57
C TYR A 14 -10.10 5.34 -5.96
N LYS A 15 -10.05 6.58 -5.44
CA LYS A 15 -11.26 7.26 -4.95
C LYS A 15 -12.31 7.41 -6.05
N GLU A 16 -11.89 7.77 -7.26
CA GLU A 16 -12.81 7.94 -8.38
C GLU A 16 -13.37 6.60 -8.87
N LEU A 17 -12.58 5.53 -8.88
CA LEU A 17 -13.10 4.18 -9.14
C LEU A 17 -14.23 3.81 -8.15
N GLY A 18 -14.01 4.08 -6.86
CA GLY A 18 -15.03 3.91 -5.82
C GLY A 18 -16.27 4.78 -6.05
N ASN A 19 -16.10 6.05 -6.43
CA ASN A 19 -17.21 6.96 -6.76
C ASN A 19 -18.05 6.47 -7.95
N GLN A 20 -17.42 5.83 -8.94
CA GLN A 20 -18.09 5.24 -10.10
C GLN A 20 -18.76 3.88 -9.76
N GLY A 21 -18.68 3.44 -8.51
CA GLY A 21 -19.22 2.15 -8.07
C GLY A 21 -18.46 0.94 -8.63
N ILE A 22 -17.25 1.15 -9.15
CA ILE A 22 -16.41 0.07 -9.65
C ILE A 22 -15.79 -0.62 -8.45
N LYS A 23 -16.19 -1.87 -8.22
CA LYS A 23 -15.66 -2.68 -7.13
C LYS A 23 -14.42 -3.43 -7.58
N ALA A 24 -13.51 -3.66 -6.64
CA ALA A 24 -12.29 -4.43 -6.90
C ALA A 24 -12.59 -5.89 -7.29
N GLU A 25 -13.72 -6.44 -6.83
CA GLU A 25 -14.18 -7.79 -7.19
C GLU A 25 -14.69 -7.88 -8.62
N ASP A 26 -15.25 -6.78 -9.16
CA ASP A 26 -15.79 -6.72 -10.52
C ASP A 26 -14.69 -6.39 -11.55
N ILE A 27 -13.84 -5.41 -11.21
CA ILE A 27 -12.72 -4.97 -12.06
C ILE A 27 -11.46 -4.86 -11.17
N PRO A 28 -10.65 -5.92 -11.07
CA PRO A 28 -9.44 -5.87 -10.26
C PRO A 28 -8.44 -4.88 -10.85
N VAL A 29 -7.93 -3.99 -10.00
CA VAL A 29 -6.88 -3.03 -10.33
C VAL A 29 -5.61 -3.41 -9.58
N MET A 30 -4.52 -3.58 -10.32
CA MET A 30 -3.20 -3.93 -9.79
C MET A 30 -2.26 -2.73 -9.85
N ALA A 31 -1.66 -2.38 -8.72
CA ALA A 31 -0.68 -1.31 -8.58
C ALA A 31 0.74 -1.87 -8.53
N PHE A 32 1.64 -1.25 -9.31
CA PHE A 32 3.10 -1.51 -9.31
C PHE A 32 3.88 -0.24 -8.92
N SER A 33 3.28 0.62 -8.11
CA SER A 33 3.81 1.97 -7.89
C SER A 33 3.30 2.61 -6.61
N VAL A 34 2.69 1.81 -5.74
CA VAL A 34 2.16 2.25 -4.45
C VAL A 34 2.96 1.55 -3.37
N GLY A 35 3.74 2.33 -2.62
CA GLY A 35 4.50 1.85 -1.46
C GLY A 35 3.75 2.04 -0.14
N GLU A 36 4.15 1.31 0.90
CA GLU A 36 3.54 1.39 2.24
C GLU A 36 3.68 2.78 2.87
N GLU A 37 4.79 3.48 2.59
CA GLU A 37 5.03 4.85 3.04
C GLU A 37 4.00 5.84 2.46
N GLU A 38 3.63 5.69 1.20
CA GLU A 38 2.63 6.56 0.57
C GLU A 38 1.26 6.33 1.22
N LEU A 39 0.93 5.08 1.56
CA LEU A 39 -0.33 4.70 2.22
C LEU A 39 -0.42 5.19 3.67
N ALA A 40 0.71 5.27 4.39
CA ALA A 40 0.74 5.66 5.80
C ALA A 40 0.19 7.09 6.05
N GLY A 41 0.19 7.96 5.04
CA GLY A 41 -0.32 9.32 5.11
C GLY A 41 -1.77 9.51 4.65
N LEU A 42 -2.47 8.44 4.26
CA LEU A 42 -3.75 8.51 3.53
C LEU A 42 -4.91 7.87 4.31
N ASP A 43 -6.13 8.32 4.01
CA ASP A 43 -7.32 7.56 4.36
C ASP A 43 -7.39 6.32 3.44
N THR A 44 -7.02 5.17 3.99
CA THR A 44 -6.92 3.91 3.26
C THR A 44 -8.23 3.13 3.23
N ALA A 45 -9.30 3.59 3.89
CA ALA A 45 -10.59 2.90 3.87
C ALA A 45 -11.16 2.70 2.45
N PRO A 46 -11.02 3.66 1.50
CA PRO A 46 -11.45 3.46 0.11
C PRO A 46 -10.51 2.55 -0.71
N LEU A 47 -9.35 2.18 -0.17
CA LEU A 47 -8.30 1.41 -0.86
C LEU A 47 -8.30 -0.08 -0.48
N VAL A 48 -9.37 -0.57 0.14
CA VAL A 48 -9.53 -2.00 0.45
C VAL A 48 -9.99 -2.75 -0.80
N GLY A 49 -9.26 -3.80 -1.20
CA GLY A 49 -9.60 -4.68 -2.32
C GLY A 49 -8.62 -4.68 -3.52
N PRO A 50 -8.04 -3.54 -3.94
CA PRO A 50 -7.00 -3.51 -4.98
C PRO A 50 -5.80 -4.40 -4.66
N LEU A 51 -5.16 -4.92 -5.70
CA LEU A 51 -3.96 -5.75 -5.58
C LEU A 51 -2.71 -4.88 -5.68
N ALA A 52 -1.72 -5.14 -4.82
CA ALA A 52 -0.40 -4.53 -4.89
C ALA A 52 0.66 -5.62 -5.13
N ALA A 53 1.65 -5.35 -5.96
CA ALA A 53 2.72 -6.31 -6.28
C ALA A 53 4.08 -5.63 -6.18
N TRP A 54 4.83 -5.92 -5.10
CA TRP A 54 6.15 -5.37 -4.80
C TRP A 54 7.15 -6.47 -4.44
N ASN A 55 8.45 -6.16 -4.48
CA ASN A 55 9.51 -7.13 -4.13
C ASN A 55 9.56 -7.43 -2.63
N TYR A 56 8.94 -6.59 -1.80
CA TYR A 56 8.90 -6.70 -0.35
C TYR A 56 7.66 -5.97 0.19
N PHE A 57 7.09 -6.51 1.25
CA PHE A 57 6.03 -5.88 2.05
C PHE A 57 6.36 -6.08 3.53
N GLN A 58 6.13 -5.06 4.35
CA GLN A 58 6.33 -5.13 5.80
C GLN A 58 5.46 -6.21 6.45
N SER A 59 4.35 -6.59 5.82
CA SER A 59 3.44 -7.65 6.29
C SER A 59 3.94 -9.09 6.08
N ILE A 60 5.11 -9.30 5.46
CA ILE A 60 5.68 -10.64 5.26
C ILE A 60 5.92 -11.34 6.61
N ASP A 61 5.29 -12.49 6.83
CA ASP A 61 5.38 -13.23 8.09
C ASP A 61 6.61 -14.17 8.12
N THR A 62 7.79 -13.59 8.36
CA THR A 62 9.02 -14.35 8.57
C THR A 62 9.83 -13.83 9.76
N PRO A 63 10.61 -14.69 10.44
CA PRO A 63 11.47 -14.26 11.54
C PRO A 63 12.49 -13.17 11.13
N GLU A 64 13.01 -13.25 9.92
CA GLU A 64 13.97 -12.28 9.38
C GLU A 64 13.32 -10.91 9.19
N ASN A 65 12.08 -10.88 8.69
CA ASN A 65 11.33 -9.65 8.51
C ASN A 65 10.97 -9.02 9.86
N ALA A 66 10.49 -9.82 10.82
CA ALA A 66 10.21 -9.34 12.17
C ALA A 66 11.44 -8.72 12.84
N LYS A 67 12.62 -9.34 12.66
CA LYS A 67 13.89 -8.79 13.13
C LYS A 67 14.24 -7.47 12.43
N PHE A 68 14.10 -7.40 11.12
CA PHE A 68 14.36 -6.20 10.33
C PHE A 68 13.49 -5.02 10.78
N ILE A 69 12.18 -5.25 10.95
CA ILE A 69 11.23 -4.23 11.44
C ILE A 69 11.62 -3.73 12.83
N ALA A 70 12.00 -4.63 13.74
CA ALA A 70 12.44 -4.24 15.09
C ALA A 70 13.72 -3.39 15.07
N ASP A 71 14.70 -3.77 14.24
CA ASP A 71 15.95 -3.00 14.08
C ASP A 71 15.67 -1.62 13.45
N TRP A 72 14.76 -1.56 12.46
CA TRP A 72 14.32 -0.31 11.84
C TRP A 72 13.63 0.63 12.83
N HIS A 73 12.63 0.14 13.58
CA HIS A 73 11.90 0.92 14.58
C HIS A 73 12.82 1.47 15.67
N LYS A 74 13.82 0.69 16.10
CA LYS A 74 14.86 1.14 17.03
C LYS A 74 15.72 2.27 16.44
N PHE A 75 16.10 2.16 15.16
CA PHE A 75 16.91 3.15 14.48
C PHE A 75 16.15 4.48 14.27
N ILE A 76 14.93 4.40 13.72
CA ILE A 76 14.10 5.56 13.41
C ILE A 76 13.40 6.17 14.63
N LYS A 77 13.32 5.41 15.74
CA LYS A 77 12.67 5.78 17.01
C LYS A 77 11.18 6.09 16.85
N ASN A 78 10.50 5.34 15.99
CA ASN A 78 9.08 5.45 15.73
C ASN A 78 8.50 4.09 15.35
N ASP A 79 7.76 3.48 16.27
CA ASP A 79 7.17 2.13 16.11
C ASP A 79 6.04 2.10 15.07
N LYS A 80 5.56 3.25 14.61
CA LYS A 80 4.55 3.36 13.55
C LYS A 80 5.17 3.58 12.17
N ARG A 81 6.50 3.64 12.05
CA ARG A 81 7.15 3.89 10.77
C ARG A 81 7.09 2.65 9.88
N THR A 82 6.67 2.83 8.63
CA THR A 82 6.76 1.82 7.58
C THR A 82 8.21 1.63 7.12
N THR A 83 8.53 0.45 6.58
CA THR A 83 9.87 0.12 6.03
C THR A 83 9.95 0.30 4.52
#